data_AF-A0A0R1NPI5-F1
#
_entry.id   AF-A0A0R1NPI5-F1
#
_cell.length_a   1.000
_cell.length_b   1.000
_cell.length_c   1.000
_cell.angle_alpha   90.00
_cell.angle_beta   90.00
_cell.angle_gamma   90.00
#
_symmetry.space_group_name_H-M   'P 1'
#
loop_
_entity.id
_entity.type
_entity.pdbx_description
1 polymer ?
#
loop_
_entity_poly.entity_id
_entity_poly.type
_entity_poly.pdbx_seq_one_letter_code
_entity_poly.pdbx_strand_id
1 'polypeptide(L)'
;MLLFKATWADLGLAFFVGIFGYLGAQLASRKIITPYVAAGCGGFIVGILAAILQTMGIATSAGNIIVSALMPLVPGVAITNSFREIVDRNTISGVVRAVDAVIIAGSIGAGVVIGTSLCSMLAHMIGGF
;
A
#
# COMPACT_ATOMS: atom_id res chain seq x y z
N MET A 1 13.48 -7.75 -10.93
CA MET A 1 14.83 -8.09 -10.44
C MET A 1 15.86 -6.98 -10.70
N LEU A 2 15.86 -6.31 -11.85
CA LEU A 2 16.86 -5.28 -12.16
C LEU A 2 16.70 -3.94 -11.41
N LEU A 3 15.48 -3.53 -11.04
CA LEU A 3 15.27 -2.22 -10.37
C LEU A 3 15.35 -2.27 -8.83
N PHE A 4 14.98 -3.39 -8.19
CA PHE A 4 14.80 -3.49 -6.72
C PHE A 4 15.62 -4.60 -6.04
N LYS A 5 16.48 -5.33 -6.77
CA LYS A 5 17.26 -6.48 -6.23
C LYS A 5 16.40 -7.53 -5.48
N ALA A 6 15.11 -7.64 -5.79
CA ALA A 6 14.21 -8.59 -5.14
C ALA A 6 14.53 -10.04 -5.57
N THR A 7 14.55 -10.96 -4.60
CA THR A 7 14.69 -12.40 -4.84
C THR A 7 13.39 -12.98 -5.41
N TRP A 8 13.47 -14.14 -6.07
CA TRP A 8 12.28 -14.84 -6.58
C TRP A 8 11.30 -15.23 -5.46
N ALA A 9 11.82 -15.48 -4.25
CA ALA A 9 11.03 -15.74 -3.05
C ALA A 9 10.21 -14.51 -2.64
N ASP A 10 10.83 -13.32 -2.55
CA ASP A 10 10.14 -12.08 -2.21
C ASP A 10 9.01 -11.76 -3.20
N LEU A 11 9.18 -12.09 -4.49
CA LEU A 11 8.13 -11.92 -5.50
C LEU A 11 6.91 -12.82 -5.21
N GLY A 12 7.16 -14.10 -4.89
CA GLY A 12 6.10 -15.03 -4.52
C GLY A 12 5.34 -14.58 -3.26
N LEU A 13 6.07 -14.09 -2.25
CA LEU A 13 5.48 -13.53 -1.05
C LEU A 13 4.67 -12.26 -1.34
N ALA A 14 5.19 -11.37 -2.20
CA ALA A 14 4.50 -10.15 -2.61
C ALA A 14 3.15 -10.42 -3.28
N PHE A 15 3.04 -11.51 -4.05
CA PHE A 15 1.79 -11.92 -4.65
C PHE A 15 0.71 -12.19 -3.58
N PHE A 16 1.02 -12.99 -2.56
CA PHE A 16 0.06 -13.29 -1.49
C PHE A 16 -0.22 -12.06 -0.63
N VAL A 17 0.80 -11.31 -0.23
CA VAL A 17 0.63 -10.08 0.55
C VAL A 17 -0.23 -9.06 -0.20
N GLY A 18 -0.05 -8.93 -1.52
CA GLY A 18 -0.87 -8.07 -2.37
C GLY A 18 -2.32 -8.50 -2.42
N ILE A 19 -2.61 -9.81 -2.51
CA ILE A 19 -3.98 -10.34 -2.43
C ILE A 19 -4.63 -9.96 -1.09
N PHE A 20 -3.94 -10.20 0.03
CA PHE A 20 -4.49 -9.87 1.35
C PHE A 20 -4.69 -8.36 1.54
N GLY A 21 -3.74 -7.54 1.08
CA GLY A 21 -3.85 -6.08 1.09
C GLY A 21 -5.03 -5.57 0.27
N TYR A 22 -5.20 -6.09 -0.94
CA TYR A 22 -6.30 -5.72 -1.83
C TYR A 22 -7.66 -6.16 -1.28
N LEU A 23 -7.78 -7.41 -0.82
CA LEU A 23 -9.00 -7.91 -0.19
C LEU A 23 -9.35 -7.10 1.06
N GLY A 24 -8.36 -6.78 1.88
CA GLY A 24 -8.53 -5.92 3.05
C GLY A 24 -9.08 -4.54 2.70
N ALA A 25 -8.49 -3.88 1.69
CA ALA A 25 -8.99 -2.60 1.18
C ALA A 25 -10.41 -2.72 0.62
N GLN A 26 -10.71 -3.78 -0.14
CA GLN A 26 -12.03 -3.98 -0.74
C GLN A 26 -13.11 -4.22 0.35
N LEU A 27 -12.81 -5.03 1.36
CA LEU A 27 -13.71 -5.29 2.47
C LEU A 27 -13.93 -4.03 3.31
N ALA A 28 -12.88 -3.24 3.54
CA ALA A 28 -12.99 -1.94 4.21
C ALA A 28 -13.87 -0.98 3.39
N SER A 29 -13.69 -0.91 2.08
CA SER A 29 -14.49 -0.07 1.18
C SER A 29 -15.98 -0.45 1.14
N ARG A 30 -16.34 -1.69 1.47
CA ARG A 30 -17.77 -2.08 1.59
C ARG A 30 -18.43 -1.56 2.85
N LYS A 31 -17.65 -1.33 3.92
CA LYS A 31 -18.15 -0.87 5.22
C LYS A 31 -17.96 0.62 5.45
N ILE A 32 -16.95 1.21 4.82
CA ILE A 32 -16.51 2.59 5.03
C ILE A 32 -16.78 3.39 3.75
N ILE A 33 -17.52 4.48 3.90
CA ILE A 33 -17.94 5.34 2.79
C ILE A 33 -16.75 6.11 2.18
N THR A 34 -15.73 6.41 2.99
CA THR A 34 -14.56 7.20 2.56
C THR A 34 -13.48 6.31 1.92
N PRO A 35 -13.13 6.54 0.63
CA PRO A 35 -12.18 5.69 -0.11
C PRO A 35 -10.76 5.73 0.46
N TYR A 36 -10.40 6.85 1.11
CA TYR A 36 -9.09 7.08 1.72
C TYR A 36 -8.77 6.08 2.84
N VAL A 37 -9.75 5.83 3.72
CA VAL A 37 -9.57 4.95 4.88
C VAL A 37 -9.43 3.51 4.42
N ALA A 38 -10.22 3.09 3.43
CA ALA A 38 -10.11 1.76 2.85
C ALA A 38 -8.73 1.51 2.24
N ALA A 39 -8.19 2.49 1.51
CA ALA A 39 -6.83 2.42 0.95
C ALA A 39 -5.76 2.38 2.05
N GLY A 40 -5.91 3.16 3.12
CA GLY A 40 -5.04 3.11 4.29
C GLY A 40 -5.07 1.76 5.02
N CYS A 41 -6.25 1.15 5.18
CA CYS A 41 -6.38 -0.21 5.74
C CYS A 41 -5.64 -1.24 4.89
N GLY A 42 -5.74 -1.16 3.57
CA GLY A 42 -4.98 -2.02 2.67
C GLY A 42 -3.47 -1.82 2.81
N GLY A 43 -3.01 -0.58 2.87
CA GLY A 43 -1.61 -0.24 3.14
C GLY A 43 -1.11 -0.79 4.47
N PHE A 44 -1.94 -0.70 5.53
CA PHE A 44 -1.65 -1.26 6.85
C PHE A 44 -1.48 -2.78 6.81
N ILE A 45 -2.38 -3.49 6.14
CA ILE A 45 -2.31 -4.95 5.99
C ILE A 45 -1.05 -5.37 5.23
N VAL A 46 -0.70 -4.65 4.14
CA VAL A 46 0.53 -4.92 3.40
C VAL A 46 1.77 -4.66 4.27
N GLY A 47 1.80 -3.53 4.98
CA GLY A 47 2.92 -3.15 5.84
C GLY A 47 3.16 -4.16 6.97
N ILE A 48 2.10 -4.57 7.67
CA ILE A 48 2.23 -5.51 8.79
C ILE A 48 2.63 -6.91 8.32
N LEU A 49 2.04 -7.42 7.23
CA LEU A 49 2.38 -8.74 6.70
C LEU A 49 3.82 -8.78 6.17
N ALA A 50 4.23 -7.76 5.42
CA ALA A 50 5.60 -7.68 4.92
C ALA A 50 6.63 -7.60 6.04
N ALA A 51 6.34 -6.84 7.10
CA ALA A 51 7.21 -6.74 8.27
C ALA A 51 7.29 -8.08 9.04
N ILE A 52 6.17 -8.77 9.25
CA ILE A 52 6.15 -10.10 9.89
C ILE A 52 6.97 -11.11 9.09
N LEU A 53 6.82 -11.15 7.77
CA LEU A 53 7.58 -12.07 6.93
C LEU A 53 9.09 -11.82 6.99
N GLN A 54 9.49 -10.55 7.14
CA GLN A 54 10.90 -10.19 7.29
C GLN A 54 11.42 -10.55 8.69
N THR A 55 10.67 -10.29 9.76
CA THR A 55 11.09 -10.63 11.13
C THR A 55 11.17 -12.14 11.37
N MET A 56 10.35 -12.94 10.68
CA MET A 56 10.46 -14.40 10.67
C MET A 56 11.63 -14.95 9.84
N GLY A 57 12.38 -14.09 9.14
CA GLY A 57 13.48 -14.50 8.25
C GLY A 57 13.05 -15.17 6.95
N ILE A 58 11.76 -15.14 6.61
CA ILE A 58 11.21 -15.74 5.39
C ILE A 58 11.40 -14.79 4.19
N ALA A 59 11.22 -13.49 4.41
CA ALA A 59 11.43 -12.46 3.40
C ALA A 59 12.82 -11.84 3.51
N THR A 60 13.43 -11.54 2.36
CA THR A 60 14.72 -10.85 2.30
C THR A 60 14.56 -9.35 2.53
N SER A 61 13.51 -8.75 1.96
CA SER A 61 13.22 -7.32 2.07
C SER A 61 11.72 -7.05 2.14
N ALA A 62 11.24 -6.54 3.28
CA ALA A 62 9.86 -6.06 3.37
C ALA A 62 9.59 -4.92 2.37
N GLY A 63 10.56 -4.04 2.13
CA GLY A 63 10.41 -2.93 1.18
C GLY A 63 10.08 -3.41 -0.24
N ASN A 64 10.75 -4.46 -0.71
CA ASN A 64 10.50 -5.03 -2.03
C ASN A 64 9.11 -5.66 -2.15
N ILE A 65 8.67 -6.34 -1.08
CA ILE A 65 7.33 -6.91 -0.97
C ILE A 65 6.29 -5.80 -0.99
N ILE A 66 6.46 -4.77 -0.17
CA ILE A 66 5.53 -3.63 -0.05
C ILE A 66 5.35 -2.94 -1.41
N VAL A 67 6.44 -2.52 -2.06
CA VAL A 67 6.39 -1.82 -3.35
C VAL A 67 5.67 -2.66 -4.42
N SER A 68 5.90 -3.97 -4.43
CA SER A 68 5.28 -4.89 -5.39
C SER A 68 3.81 -5.16 -5.07
N ALA A 69 3.47 -5.35 -3.80
CA ALA A 69 2.14 -5.68 -3.32
C ALA A 69 1.16 -4.50 -3.37
N LEU A 70 1.64 -3.26 -3.25
CA LEU A 70 0.78 -2.07 -3.24
C LEU A 70 0.28 -1.63 -4.62
N MET A 71 0.86 -2.12 -5.72
CA MET A 71 0.51 -1.68 -7.08
C MET A 71 -1.00 -1.63 -7.37
N PRO A 72 -1.84 -2.59 -6.93
CA PRO A 72 -3.28 -2.55 -7.17
C PRO A 72 -4.02 -1.43 -6.43
N LEU A 73 -3.46 -0.92 -5.33
CA LEU A 73 -4.08 0.11 -4.49
C LEU A 73 -3.73 1.52 -4.95
N VAL A 74 -2.64 1.68 -5.71
CA VAL A 74 -2.17 3.01 -6.13
C VAL A 74 -3.20 3.65 -7.07
N PRO A 75 -3.61 4.92 -6.83
CA PRO A 75 -4.65 5.60 -7.60
C PRO A 75 -4.16 6.10 -8.97
N GLY A 76 -3.44 5.28 -9.73
CA GLY A 76 -2.86 5.66 -11.03
C GLY A 76 -3.90 6.11 -12.05
N VAL A 77 -5.03 5.39 -12.13
CA VAL A 77 -6.14 5.75 -13.04
C VAL A 77 -6.75 7.11 -12.68
N ALA A 78 -6.86 7.44 -11.40
CA ALA A 78 -7.36 8.75 -10.97
C ALA A 78 -6.41 9.89 -11.37
N ILE A 79 -5.09 9.68 -11.21
CA ILE A 79 -4.07 10.64 -11.64
C ILE A 79 -4.13 10.84 -13.16
N THR A 80 -4.14 9.77 -13.94
CA THR A 80 -4.21 9.87 -15.41
C THR A 80 -5.50 10.57 -15.87
N ASN A 81 -6.64 10.22 -15.29
CA ASN A 81 -7.92 10.85 -15.61
C ASN A 81 -7.96 12.32 -15.22
N SER A 82 -7.36 12.69 -14.08
CA SER A 82 -7.22 14.09 -13.67
C SER A 82 -6.49 14.90 -14.74
N PHE A 83 -5.30 14.44 -15.18
CA PHE A 83 -4.53 15.13 -16.21
C PHE A 83 -5.32 15.25 -17.51
N ARG A 84 -6.00 14.19 -17.92
CA ARG A 84 -6.88 14.22 -19.10
C ARG A 84 -7.96 15.29 -18.97
N GLU A 85 -8.68 15.35 -17.86
CA GLU A 85 -9.76 16.32 -17.66
C GLU A 85 -9.25 17.76 -17.63
N ILE A 86 -8.07 18.02 -17.06
CA ILE A 86 -7.43 19.34 -17.09
C ILE A 86 -7.13 19.77 -18.54
N VAL A 87 -6.59 18.86 -19.35
CA VAL A 87 -6.30 19.12 -20.77
C VAL A 87 -7.59 19.36 -21.57
N ASP A 88 -8.65 18.62 -21.28
CA ASP A 88 -9.99 18.75 -21.89
C ASP A 88 -10.79 19.97 -21.37
N ARG A 89 -10.14 20.89 -20.62
CA ARG A 89 -10.73 22.09 -20.00
C ARG A 89 -11.79 21.81 -18.91
N ASN A 90 -11.92 20.57 -18.45
CA ASN A 90 -12.71 20.22 -17.27
C ASN A 90 -11.84 20.29 -16.00
N THR A 91 -11.40 21.50 -15.67
CA THR A 91 -10.37 21.73 -14.64
C THR A 91 -10.85 21.47 -13.22
N ILE A 92 -12.11 21.79 -12.89
CA ILE A 92 -12.66 21.55 -11.55
C ILE A 92 -12.67 20.05 -11.26
N SER A 93 -13.20 19.23 -12.18
CA SER A 93 -13.23 17.78 -12.03
C SER A 93 -11.81 17.18 -11.98
N GLY A 94 -10.91 17.68 -12.83
CA GLY A 94 -9.51 17.25 -12.83
C GLY A 94 -8.81 17.53 -11.50
N VAL A 95 -8.94 18.74 -10.95
CA VAL A 95 -8.32 19.09 -9.66
C VAL A 95 -8.89 18.26 -8.51
N VAL A 96 -10.21 18.03 -8.47
CA VAL A 96 -10.83 17.18 -7.45
C VAL A 96 -10.24 15.77 -7.48
N ARG A 97 -10.15 15.15 -8.67
CA ARG A 97 -9.54 13.81 -8.81
C ARG A 97 -8.06 13.78 -8.45
N ALA A 98 -7.29 14.83 -8.77
CA ALA A 98 -5.90 14.94 -8.35
C ALA A 98 -5.77 14.94 -6.83
N VAL A 99 -6.58 15.76 -6.15
CA VAL A 99 -6.59 15.85 -4.69
C VAL A 99 -7.00 14.51 -4.07
N ASP A 100 -8.06 13.87 -4.58
CA ASP A 100 -8.48 12.55 -4.11
C ASP A 100 -7.35 11.52 -4.26
N ALA A 101 -6.66 11.49 -5.40
CA ALA A 101 -5.55 10.58 -5.63
C ALA A 101 -4.37 10.84 -4.67
N VAL A 102 -4.06 12.10 -4.38
CA VAL A 102 -3.00 12.46 -3.42
C VAL A 102 -3.36 12.02 -2.00
N ILE A 103 -4.60 12.24 -1.57
CA ILE A 103 -5.06 11.82 -0.24
C ILE A 103 -5.08 10.29 -0.13
N ILE A 104 -5.52 9.58 -1.18
CA ILE A 104 -5.47 8.11 -1.24
C ILE A 104 -4.02 7.63 -1.13
N ALA A 105 -3.09 8.17 -1.94
CA ALA A 105 -1.69 7.80 -1.92
C ALA A 105 -1.04 8.07 -0.54
N GLY A 106 -1.34 9.22 0.06
CA GLY A 106 -0.91 9.56 1.42
C GLY A 106 -1.48 8.60 2.47
N SER A 107 -2.75 8.20 2.33
CA SER A 107 -3.40 7.24 3.23
C SER A 107 -2.78 5.85 3.14
N ILE A 108 -2.45 5.39 1.93
CA ILE A 108 -1.72 4.13 1.72
C ILE A 108 -0.35 4.20 2.42
N GLY A 109 0.40 5.28 2.20
CA GLY A 109 1.70 5.50 2.84
C GLY A 109 1.62 5.50 4.37
N ALA A 110 0.65 6.21 4.94
CA ALA A 110 0.40 6.23 6.38
C ALA A 110 0.08 4.83 6.91
N GLY A 111 -0.80 4.09 6.22
CA GLY A 111 -1.13 2.71 6.58
C GLY A 111 0.10 1.82 6.64
N VAL A 112 0.95 1.86 5.60
CA VAL A 112 2.20 1.08 5.54
C VAL A 112 3.12 1.40 6.70
N VAL A 113 3.36 2.69 6.97
CA VAL A 113 4.23 3.14 8.07
C VAL A 113 3.69 2.69 9.42
N ILE A 114 2.39 2.79 9.64
CA ILE A 114 1.76 2.30 10.88
C ILE A 114 1.90 0.78 10.99
N GLY A 115 1.68 0.03 9.91
CA GLY A 115 1.80 -1.43 9.90
C GLY A 115 3.22 -1.91 10.18
N THR A 116 4.22 -1.31 9.56
CA THR A 116 5.64 -1.66 9.77
C THR A 116 6.15 -1.23 11.14
N SER A 117 5.81 -0.01 11.58
CA SER A 117 6.22 0.50 12.90
C SER A 117 5.63 -0.31 14.05
N LEU A 118 4.35 -0.71 13.96
CA LEU A 118 3.72 -1.57 14.96
C LEU A 118 4.45 -2.92 15.08
N CYS A 119 4.82 -3.52 13.94
CA CYS A 119 5.59 -4.76 13.95
C CYS A 119 6.99 -4.57 14.57
N SER A 120 7.70 -3.48 14.24
CA SER A 120 9.00 -3.18 14.85
C SER A 120 8.93 -2.95 16.36
N MET A 121 7.87 -2.29 16.84
CA MET A 121 7.66 -2.05 18.26
C MET A 121 7.38 -3.35 19.01
N LEU A 122 6.54 -4.21 18.45
CA LEU A 122 6.29 -5.55 18.99
C LEU A 122 7.56 -6.40 18.99
N ALA A 123 8.37 -6.35 17.94
CA ALA A 123 9.64 -7.05 17.88
C ALA A 123 10.59 -6.57 18.99
N HIS A 124 10.68 -5.27 19.24
CA HIS A 124 11.49 -4.70 20.32
C HIS A 124 10.94 -5.04 21.73
N MET A 125 9.62 -5.20 21.89
CA MET A 125 9.02 -5.60 23.17
C MET A 125 9.17 -7.10 23.46
N ILE A 126 9.15 -7.94 22.43
CA ILE A 126 9.25 -9.41 22.54
C ILE A 126 10.71 -9.86 22.58
N GLY A 127 11.59 -9.18 21.83
CA GLY A 127 13.01 -9.46 21.74
C GLY A 127 13.83 -8.32 22.34
N GLY A 128 13.86 -8.20 23.67
CA GLY A 128 14.86 -7.40 24.38
C GLY A 128 16.28 -7.96 24.19
N PHE A 129 16.83 -7.79 22.98
CA PHE A 129 18.22 -7.91 22.60
C PHE A 129 18.57 -6.76 21.66
#